data_AF-A0A7V1EFM0-F1
#
_entry.id   AF-A0A7V1EFM0-F1
#
_cell.length_a   1.000
_cell.length_b   1.000
_cell.length_c   1.000
_cell.angle_alpha   90.00
_cell.angle_beta   90.00
_cell.angle_gamma   90.00
#
_symmetry.space_group_name_H-M   'P 1'
#
loop_
_entity.id
_entity.type
_entity.pdbx_description
1 polymer ?
#
loop_
_entity_poly.entity_id
_entity_poly.type
_entity_poly.pdbx_seq_one_letter_code
_entity_poly.pdbx_strand_id
1 'polypeptide(L)'
;MASGSIQEPISLMFKADAQKIFDLIEVRKAMETWAAFHAAQKATEEDIHQLEKILQRMKKAFQEGKPWEKEDADFHLGIAQSTHNPIQAHIMFSIHDLLRTSVAKVFRDRNKVKKLIDQHERIFHAIKNHSPEKAREKTLEHLNYVESEVKASIINNKN
;
A
#
# COMPACT_ATOMS: atom_id res chain seq x y z
N MET A 1 23.94 17.75 -6.54
CA MET A 1 24.39 16.43 -6.06
C MET A 1 23.25 15.46 -6.30
N ALA A 2 23.32 14.65 -7.35
CA ALA A 2 22.31 13.64 -7.63
C ALA A 2 22.35 12.63 -6.48
N SER A 3 21.35 12.66 -5.59
CA SER A 3 21.16 11.56 -4.66
C SER A 3 20.84 10.35 -5.53
N GLY A 4 21.73 9.35 -5.54
CA GLY A 4 21.45 8.04 -6.12
C GLY A 4 20.29 7.40 -5.39
N SER A 5 19.08 7.86 -5.72
CA SER A 5 17.83 7.32 -5.22
C SER A 5 17.70 5.93 -5.80
N ILE A 6 17.41 4.94 -4.95
CA ILE A 6 17.07 3.57 -5.35
C ILE A 6 15.98 3.56 -6.45
N GLN A 7 15.21 4.64 -6.57
CA GLN A 7 14.16 4.83 -7.57
C GLN A 7 14.64 4.74 -9.01
N GLU A 8 15.80 5.28 -9.38
CA GLU A 8 16.21 5.32 -10.80
C GLU A 8 16.54 3.92 -11.36
N PRO A 9 17.41 3.12 -10.72
CA PRO A 9 17.66 1.75 -11.16
C PRO A 9 16.39 0.90 -11.16
N ILE A 10 15.56 1.04 -10.13
CA ILE A 10 14.33 0.26 -9.97
C ILE A 10 13.28 0.66 -11.01
N SER A 11 13.09 1.95 -11.30
CA SER A 11 12.16 2.45 -12.33
C SER A 11 12.54 1.96 -13.74
N LEU A 12 13.83 1.93 -14.05
CA LEU A 12 14.34 1.38 -15.32
C LEU A 12 14.07 -0.12 -15.45
N MET A 13 14.07 -0.87 -14.34
CA MET A 13 13.74 -2.29 -14.34
C MET A 13 12.27 -2.55 -14.73
N PHE A 14 11.32 -1.74 -14.29
CA PHE A 14 9.89 -1.91 -14.63
C PHE A 14 9.54 -1.58 -16.09
N LYS A 15 10.26 -0.64 -16.71
CA LYS A 15 10.06 -0.32 -18.14
C LYS A 15 10.45 -1.47 -19.06
N ALA A 16 11.35 -2.36 -18.61
CA ALA A 16 11.91 -3.43 -19.41
C ALA A 16 11.13 -4.74 -19.35
N ASP A 17 10.39 -5.01 -18.26
CA ASP A 17 9.78 -6.32 -18.04
C ASP A 17 8.55 -6.27 -17.13
N ALA A 18 7.40 -6.68 -17.66
CA ALA A 18 6.14 -6.79 -16.92
C ALA A 18 6.22 -7.84 -15.78
N GLN A 19 7.15 -8.81 -15.86
CA GLN A 19 7.35 -9.81 -14.82
C GLN A 19 7.88 -9.21 -13.51
N LYS A 20 8.66 -8.12 -13.59
CA LYS A 20 9.27 -7.48 -12.42
C LYS A 20 8.26 -6.83 -11.48
N ILE A 21 7.03 -6.59 -11.94
CA ILE A 21 5.94 -6.13 -11.06
C ILE A 21 5.63 -7.16 -9.96
N PHE A 22 5.81 -8.45 -10.24
CA PHE A 22 5.58 -9.50 -9.27
C PHE A 22 6.72 -9.56 -8.25
N ASP A 23 7.98 -9.36 -8.66
CA ASP A 23 9.11 -9.24 -7.75
C ASP A 23 8.92 -8.07 -6.77
N LEU A 24 8.38 -6.94 -7.26
CA LEU A 24 8.05 -5.81 -6.39
C LEU A 24 6.95 -6.15 -5.40
N ILE A 25 5.88 -6.81 -5.86
CA ILE A 25 4.78 -7.24 -5.01
C ILE A 25 5.26 -8.22 -3.93
N GLU A 26 6.21 -9.10 -4.25
CA GLU A 26 6.86 -9.98 -3.28
C GLU A 26 7.57 -9.18 -2.18
N VAL A 27 8.39 -8.20 -2.56
CA VAL A 27 9.06 -7.31 -1.59
C VAL A 27 8.05 -6.53 -0.75
N ARG A 28 6.98 -6.01 -1.37
CA ARG A 28 5.89 -5.33 -0.66
C ARG A 28 5.25 -6.23 0.38
N LYS A 29 4.95 -7.49 0.03
CA LYS A 29 4.39 -8.46 0.99
C LYS A 29 5.29 -8.60 2.20
N ALA A 30 6.60 -8.74 2.04
CA ALA A 30 7.51 -8.82 3.17
C ALA A 30 7.53 -7.52 4.01
N MET A 31 7.70 -6.37 3.35
CA MET A 31 7.88 -5.08 4.03
C MET A 31 6.60 -4.56 4.69
N GLU A 32 5.46 -4.63 4.02
CA GLU A 32 4.20 -4.08 4.51
C GLU A 32 3.58 -4.97 5.60
N THR A 33 3.68 -6.30 5.49
CA THR A 33 3.19 -7.19 6.53
C THR A 33 4.03 -7.09 7.81
N TRP A 34 5.35 -6.91 7.68
CA TRP A 34 6.23 -6.58 8.79
C TRP A 34 5.84 -5.22 9.41
N ALA A 35 5.61 -4.20 8.58
CA ALA A 35 5.22 -2.88 9.06
C ALA A 35 3.88 -2.91 9.81
N ALA A 36 2.85 -3.58 9.27
CA ALA A 36 1.55 -3.69 9.91
C ALA A 36 1.62 -4.42 11.26
N PHE A 37 2.41 -5.51 11.34
CA PHE A 37 2.67 -6.22 12.59
C PHE A 37 3.27 -5.29 13.65
N HIS A 38 4.34 -4.56 13.30
CA HIS A 38 5.03 -3.69 14.26
C HIS A 38 4.26 -2.40 14.57
N ALA A 39 3.51 -1.85 13.62
CA ALA A 39 2.59 -0.76 13.86
C ALA A 39 1.56 -1.16 14.92
N ALA A 40 0.94 -2.33 14.79
CA ALA A 40 0.01 -2.83 15.81
C ALA A 40 0.65 -3.02 17.20
N GLN A 41 1.97 -3.25 17.28
CA GLN A 41 2.66 -3.34 18.57
C GLN A 41 3.01 -1.98 19.19
N LYS A 42 3.28 -0.97 18.35
CA LYS A 42 3.98 0.25 18.78
C LYS A 42 3.20 1.54 18.57
N ALA A 43 2.18 1.53 17.72
CA ALA A 43 1.44 2.72 17.34
C ALA A 43 0.91 3.45 18.58
N THR A 44 1.11 4.75 18.61
CA THR A 44 0.51 5.63 19.61
C THR A 44 -0.93 5.97 19.25
N GLU A 45 -1.67 6.54 20.19
CA GLU A 45 -3.00 7.10 19.93
C GLU A 45 -2.99 8.14 18.80
N GLU A 46 -1.93 8.94 18.70
CA GLU A 46 -1.77 9.92 17.61
C GLU A 46 -1.59 9.21 16.26
N ASP A 47 -0.78 8.16 16.20
CA ASP A 47 -0.60 7.38 14.96
C ASP A 47 -1.93 6.76 14.50
N ILE A 48 -2.68 6.17 15.44
CA ILE A 48 -4.02 5.60 15.17
C ILE A 48 -4.96 6.69 14.64
N HIS A 49 -4.95 7.87 15.25
CA HIS A 49 -5.79 8.98 14.82
C HIS A 49 -5.41 9.50 13.42
N GLN A 50 -4.12 9.55 13.09
CA GLN A 50 -3.65 9.92 11.75
C GLN A 50 -4.04 8.88 10.69
N LEU A 51 -3.89 7.59 10.99
CA LEU A 51 -4.34 6.50 10.10
C LEU A 51 -5.85 6.58 9.85
N GLU A 52 -6.64 6.84 10.89
CA GLU A 52 -8.10 7.01 10.77
C GLU A 52 -8.44 8.19 9.84
N LYS A 53 -7.78 9.35 10.02
CA LYS A 53 -7.97 10.51 9.15
C LYS A 53 -7.66 10.22 7.68
N ILE A 54 -6.56 9.52 7.40
CA ILE A 54 -6.18 9.14 6.03
C ILE A 54 -7.29 8.26 5.42
N LEU A 55 -7.74 7.25 6.16
CA LEU A 55 -8.77 6.34 5.73
C LEU A 55 -10.11 7.04 5.47
N GLN A 56 -10.50 8.01 6.31
CA GLN A 56 -11.71 8.82 6.07
C GLN A 56 -11.58 9.69 4.81
N ARG A 57 -10.42 10.29 4.55
CA ARG A 57 -10.16 11.04 3.30
C ARG A 57 -10.28 10.11 2.08
N MET A 58 -9.75 8.89 2.17
CA MET A 58 -9.84 7.90 1.09
C MET A 58 -11.29 7.53 0.78
N LYS A 59 -12.09 7.22 1.82
CA LYS A 59 -13.53 6.92 1.68
C LYS A 59 -14.28 8.08 1.04
N LYS A 60 -14.01 9.32 1.49
CA LYS A 60 -14.62 10.52 0.95
C LYS A 60 -14.28 10.73 -0.52
N ALA A 61 -13.01 10.59 -0.89
CA ALA A 61 -12.56 10.69 -2.29
C ALA A 61 -13.30 9.67 -3.18
N PHE A 62 -13.40 8.41 -2.74
CA PHE A 62 -14.15 7.37 -3.44
C PHE A 62 -15.65 7.68 -3.60
N GLN A 63 -16.29 8.20 -2.55
CA GLN A 63 -17.70 8.58 -2.60
C GLN A 63 -17.94 9.71 -3.61
N GLU A 64 -17.07 10.71 -3.61
CA GLU A 64 -17.11 11.88 -4.50
C GLU A 64 -16.61 11.59 -5.92
N GLY A 65 -16.11 10.37 -6.20
CA GLY A 65 -15.54 10.02 -7.50
C GLY A 65 -14.23 10.74 -7.81
N LYS A 66 -13.51 11.20 -6.78
CA LYS A 66 -12.21 11.87 -6.89
C LYS A 66 -11.07 10.86 -6.87
N PRO A 67 -9.88 11.24 -7.37
CA PRO A 67 -8.65 10.47 -7.19
C PRO A 67 -8.42 10.13 -5.71
N TRP A 68 -8.04 8.89 -5.43
CA TRP A 68 -7.86 8.31 -4.09
C TRP A 68 -6.46 7.67 -3.90
N GLU A 69 -5.65 7.68 -4.96
CA GLU A 69 -4.35 7.00 -5.03
C GLU A 69 -3.30 7.66 -4.15
N LYS A 70 -3.48 8.95 -3.86
CA LYS A 70 -2.66 9.65 -2.88
C LYS A 70 -2.97 9.12 -1.48
N GLU A 71 -4.24 9.00 -1.12
CA GLU A 71 -4.65 8.51 0.20
C GLU A 71 -4.27 7.04 0.40
N ASP A 72 -4.31 6.21 -0.66
CA ASP A 72 -3.79 4.85 -0.66
C ASP A 72 -2.31 4.82 -0.24
N ALA A 73 -1.45 5.56 -0.96
CA ALA A 73 -0.04 5.67 -0.63
C ALA A 73 0.21 6.24 0.78
N ASP A 74 -0.54 7.29 1.17
CA ASP A 74 -0.44 7.89 2.50
C ASP A 74 -0.80 6.88 3.60
N PHE A 75 -1.75 5.96 3.36
CA PHE A 75 -2.16 4.95 4.34
C PHE A 75 -1.03 3.95 4.61
N HIS A 76 -0.43 3.39 3.56
CA HIS A 76 0.70 2.47 3.70
C HIS A 76 1.92 3.14 4.33
N LEU A 77 2.21 4.40 3.96
CA LEU A 77 3.28 5.18 4.58
C LEU A 77 2.99 5.48 6.05
N GLY A 78 1.73 5.79 6.41
CA GLY A 78 1.31 5.99 7.79
C GLY A 78 1.52 4.74 8.64
N ILE A 79 1.22 3.55 8.12
CA ILE A 79 1.50 2.29 8.81
C ILE A 79 3.01 2.13 9.03
N ALA A 80 3.82 2.40 8.00
CA ALA A 80 5.27 2.31 8.11
C ALA A 80 5.84 3.29 9.16
N GLN A 81 5.32 4.52 9.23
CA GLN A 81 5.69 5.51 10.23
C GLN A 81 5.30 5.09 11.66
N SER A 82 4.14 4.44 11.81
CA SER A 82 3.63 3.91 13.08
C SER A 82 4.49 2.78 13.66
N THR A 83 5.45 2.24 12.89
CA THR A 83 6.46 1.29 13.41
C THR A 83 7.53 1.97 14.26
N HIS A 84 7.61 3.30 14.20
CA HIS A 84 8.69 4.13 14.73
C HIS A 84 10.09 3.67 14.30
N ASN A 85 10.19 3.03 13.12
CA ASN A 85 11.44 2.66 12.48
C ASN A 85 11.67 3.59 11.26
N PRO A 86 12.55 4.60 11.36
CA PRO A 86 12.76 5.57 10.28
C PRO A 86 13.33 4.94 9.01
N ILE A 87 14.10 3.85 9.12
CA ILE A 87 14.62 3.12 7.96
C ILE A 87 13.47 2.45 7.19
N GLN A 88 12.54 1.81 7.91
CA GLN A 88 11.36 1.21 7.29
C GLN A 88 10.51 2.27 6.59
N ALA A 89 10.26 3.41 7.24
CA ALA A 89 9.50 4.51 6.65
C ALA A 89 10.15 5.03 5.36
N HIS A 90 11.47 5.15 5.32
CA HIS A 90 12.20 5.61 4.14
C HIS A 90 12.15 4.61 2.97
N ILE A 91 12.28 3.31 3.26
CA ILE A 91 12.13 2.24 2.25
C ILE A 91 10.70 2.26 1.67
N MET A 92 9.70 2.34 2.55
CA MET A 92 8.29 2.37 2.15
C MET A 92 7.92 3.61 1.34
N PHE A 93 8.47 4.78 1.69
CA PHE A 93 8.34 5.99 0.86
C PHE A 93 8.84 5.76 -0.57
N SER A 94 10.03 5.18 -0.71
CA SER A 94 10.64 4.91 -2.03
C SER A 94 9.80 3.94 -2.87
N ILE A 95 9.24 2.90 -2.23
CA ILE A 95 8.37 1.91 -2.89
C ILE A 95 7.05 2.55 -3.36
N HIS A 96 6.37 3.31 -2.49
CA HIS A 96 5.06 3.87 -2.85
C HIS A 96 5.16 5.05 -3.83
N ASP A 97 6.25 5.82 -3.80
CA ASP A 97 6.47 6.87 -4.80
C ASP A 97 6.59 6.29 -6.21
N LEU A 98 7.29 5.15 -6.34
CA LEU A 98 7.39 4.41 -7.60
C LEU A 98 6.03 3.87 -8.10
N LEU A 99 5.18 3.42 -7.17
CA LEU A 99 3.90 2.78 -7.47
C LEU A 99 2.75 3.74 -7.72
N ARG A 100 2.91 5.02 -7.36
CA ARG A 100 1.85 6.03 -7.30
C ARG A 100 0.98 6.11 -8.56
N THR A 101 1.57 5.93 -9.74
CA THR A 101 0.86 6.00 -11.03
C THR A 101 0.44 4.64 -11.59
N SER A 102 0.95 3.54 -11.02
CA SER A 102 0.71 2.18 -11.49
C SER A 102 -0.56 1.58 -10.89
N VAL A 103 -0.84 1.85 -9.60
CA VAL A 103 -2.05 1.36 -8.90
C VAL A 103 -3.32 1.89 -9.56
N ALA A 104 -3.36 3.18 -9.92
CA ALA A 104 -4.46 3.83 -10.61
C ALA A 104 -4.89 3.13 -11.91
N LYS A 105 -3.92 2.55 -12.64
CA LYS A 105 -4.18 1.91 -13.94
C LYS A 105 -4.89 0.57 -13.78
N VAL A 106 -4.64 -0.14 -12.68
CA VAL A 106 -5.21 -1.46 -12.39
C VAL A 106 -6.62 -1.33 -11.79
N PHE A 107 -6.82 -0.33 -10.93
CA PHE A 107 -8.06 -0.15 -10.17
C PHE A 107 -8.98 0.93 -10.73
N ARG A 108 -9.53 0.68 -11.92
CA ARG A 108 -10.54 1.56 -12.57
C ARG A 108 -11.99 1.19 -12.26
N ASP A 109 -12.23 -0.06 -11.88
CA ASP A 109 -13.55 -0.56 -11.53
C ASP A 109 -13.93 -0.13 -10.11
N ARG A 110 -15.09 0.53 -9.97
CA ARG A 110 -15.55 1.08 -8.70
C ARG A 110 -15.76 0.02 -7.61
N ASN A 111 -16.15 -1.20 -7.97
CA ASN A 111 -16.33 -2.30 -7.02
C ASN A 111 -14.98 -2.81 -6.50
N LYS A 112 -13.96 -2.88 -7.37
CA LYS A 112 -12.58 -3.24 -6.97
C LYS A 112 -12.01 -2.19 -6.01
N VAL A 113 -12.21 -0.91 -6.30
CA VAL A 113 -11.78 0.19 -5.41
C VAL A 113 -12.50 0.11 -4.06
N LYS A 114 -13.81 -0.12 -4.06
CA LYS A 114 -14.57 -0.32 -2.81
C LYS A 114 -13.97 -1.46 -1.98
N LYS A 115 -13.64 -2.58 -2.62
CA LYS A 115 -13.03 -3.73 -1.94
C LYS A 115 -11.65 -3.42 -1.35
N LEU A 116 -10.82 -2.63 -2.02
CA LEU A 116 -9.55 -2.15 -1.46
C LEU A 116 -9.77 -1.33 -0.19
N ILE A 117 -10.70 -0.38 -0.23
CA ILE A 117 -11.04 0.45 0.93
C ILE A 117 -11.53 -0.41 2.09
N ASP A 118 -12.43 -1.37 1.82
CA ASP A 118 -12.91 -2.33 2.83
C ASP A 118 -11.75 -3.16 3.43
N GLN A 119 -10.70 -3.48 2.66
CA GLN A 119 -9.50 -4.16 3.16
C GLN A 119 -8.62 -3.24 4.00
N HIS A 120 -8.41 -1.98 3.61
CA HIS A 120 -7.69 -0.98 4.42
C HIS A 120 -8.35 -0.78 5.78
N GLU A 121 -9.68 -0.74 5.84
CA GLU A 121 -10.42 -0.68 7.10
C GLU A 121 -10.09 -1.85 8.03
N ARG A 122 -10.01 -3.07 7.50
CA ARG A 122 -9.69 -4.27 8.28
C ARG A 122 -8.27 -4.22 8.83
N ILE A 123 -7.30 -3.73 8.04
CA ILE A 123 -5.92 -3.53 8.48
C ILE A 123 -5.87 -2.47 9.59
N PHE A 124 -6.51 -1.32 9.37
CA PHE A 124 -6.60 -0.24 10.36
C PHE A 124 -7.17 -0.74 11.69
N HIS A 125 -8.29 -1.47 11.65
CA HIS A 125 -8.89 -2.02 12.87
C HIS A 125 -7.99 -3.02 13.59
N ALA A 126 -7.21 -3.81 12.87
CA ALA A 126 -6.25 -4.71 13.49
C ALA A 126 -5.10 -3.96 14.19
N ILE A 127 -4.63 -2.86 13.59
CA ILE A 127 -3.61 -1.97 14.19
C ILE A 127 -4.20 -1.25 15.41
N LYS A 128 -5.37 -0.62 15.28
CA LYS A 128 -6.08 0.09 16.35
C LYS A 128 -6.37 -0.79 17.56
N ASN A 129 -6.66 -2.07 17.35
CA ASN A 129 -6.92 -3.02 18.42
C ASN A 129 -5.64 -3.72 18.92
N HIS A 130 -4.46 -3.18 18.59
CA HIS A 130 -3.16 -3.73 18.97
C HIS A 130 -3.08 -5.26 18.78
N SER A 131 -3.47 -5.72 17.59
CA SER A 131 -3.53 -7.14 17.22
C SER A 131 -2.50 -7.45 16.11
N PRO A 132 -1.21 -7.64 16.44
CA PRO A 132 -0.11 -7.72 15.46
C PRO A 132 -0.30 -8.80 14.40
N GLU A 133 -0.68 -9.99 14.84
CA GLU A 133 -0.88 -11.13 13.95
C GLU A 133 -2.03 -10.89 12.97
N LYS A 134 -3.11 -10.29 13.45
CA LYS A 134 -4.26 -9.93 12.62
C LYS A 134 -3.90 -8.83 11.64
N ALA A 135 -3.09 -7.85 12.04
CA ALA A 135 -2.64 -6.78 11.15
C ALA A 135 -1.76 -7.33 10.02
N ARG A 136 -0.87 -8.26 10.35
CA ARG A 136 -0.04 -9.01 9.39
C ARG A 136 -0.89 -9.78 8.39
N GLU A 137 -1.83 -10.59 8.88
CA GLU A 137 -2.74 -11.40 8.07
C GLU A 137 -3.57 -10.55 7.10
N LYS A 138 -4.23 -9.49 7.59
CA LYS A 138 -5.07 -8.63 6.76
C LYS A 138 -4.28 -7.84 5.72
N THR A 139 -3.04 -7.48 6.02
CA THR A 139 -2.14 -6.86 5.04
C THR A 139 -1.74 -7.85 3.95
N LEU A 140 -1.47 -9.11 4.30
CA LEU A 140 -1.15 -10.14 3.32
C LEU A 140 -2.36 -10.46 2.41
N GLU A 141 -3.56 -10.57 2.98
CA GLU A 141 -4.81 -10.73 2.20
C GLU A 141 -5.02 -9.59 1.20
N HIS A 142 -4.78 -8.34 1.64
CA HIS A 142 -4.85 -7.17 0.79
C HIS A 142 -3.85 -7.26 -0.38
N LEU A 143 -2.59 -7.58 -0.11
CA LEU A 143 -1.55 -7.64 -1.16
C LEU A 143 -1.73 -8.83 -2.11
N ASN A 144 -2.24 -9.96 -1.63
CA ASN A 144 -2.63 -11.08 -2.50
C ASN A 144 -3.79 -10.68 -3.43
N TYR A 145 -4.74 -9.88 -2.93
CA TYR A 145 -5.80 -9.34 -3.77
C TYR A 145 -5.23 -8.38 -4.83
N VAL A 146 -4.38 -7.43 -4.44
CA VAL A 146 -3.71 -6.51 -5.38
C VAL A 146 -2.95 -7.27 -6.47
N GLU A 147 -2.18 -8.29 -6.10
CA GLU A 147 -1.47 -9.14 -7.05
C GLU A 147 -2.39 -9.82 -8.05
N SER A 148 -3.52 -10.37 -7.58
CA SER A 148 -4.50 -11.03 -8.45
C SER A 148 -5.09 -10.06 -9.48
N GLU A 149 -5.35 -8.81 -9.08
CA GLU A 149 -5.91 -7.77 -9.95
C GLU A 149 -4.87 -7.25 -10.96
N VAL A 150 -3.62 -7.09 -10.55
CA VAL A 150 -2.50 -6.79 -11.44
C VAL A 150 -2.37 -7.88 -12.51
N LYS A 151 -2.37 -9.16 -12.10
CA LYS A 151 -2.29 -10.30 -13.02
C LYS A 151 -3.45 -10.30 -14.02
N ALA A 152 -4.69 -10.08 -13.56
CA ALA A 152 -5.85 -9.99 -14.43
C ALA A 152 -5.74 -8.82 -15.43
N SER A 153 -5.23 -7.67 -15.00
CA SER A 153 -5.06 -6.50 -15.88
C SER A 153 -4.04 -6.75 -17.00
N ILE A 154 -2.96 -7.48 -16.73
CA ILE A 154 -1.94 -7.82 -17.73
C ILE A 154 -2.50 -8.81 -18.77
N ILE A 155 -3.28 -9.80 -18.33
CA ILE A 155 -3.92 -10.77 -19.23
C ILE A 155 -4.93 -10.07 -20.15
N ASN A 156 -5.76 -9.19 -19.60
CA ASN A 156 -6.80 -8.49 -20.37
C ASN A 156 -6.24 -7.47 -21.38
N ASN A 157 -5.03 -6.94 -21.15
CA ASN A 157 -4.36 -6.03 -22.10
C ASN A 157 -3.63 -6.76 -23.25
N LYS A 158 -3.57 -8.10 -23.23
CA LYS A 158 -2.96 -8.91 -24.31
C LYS A 158 -3.98 -9.41 -25.35
N ASN A 159 -5.28 -9.14 -25.12
CA ASN A 159 -6.39 -9.43 -26.03
C ASN A 159 -6.96 -8.14 -26.59
#